data_AF-A0AAW6E7N1-F1
#
_entry.id   AF-A0AAW6E7N1-F1
#
_cell.length_a   1.000
_cell.length_b   1.000
_cell.length_c   1.000
_cell.angle_alpha   90.00
_cell.angle_beta   90.00
_cell.angle_gamma   90.00
#
_symmetry.space_group_name_H-M   'P 1'
#
loop_
_entity.id
_entity.type
_entity.pdbx_description
1 polymer ?
#
loop_
_entity_poly.entity_id
_entity_poly.type
_entity_poly.pdbx_seq_one_letter_code
_entity_poly.pdbx_strand_id
1 'polypeptide(L)'
;MKKMISAIMAICIMMCSLSMSVSANSVIDYVEPGIELMYLYTDNVSTSVYRSGSNIAYKCDAKGKSTATKISIYLYLQEYSNGAWSNVDVVTKAVNGRSAYVSDTYSSAVSGRKYRTEAHVYVYSGSKYEYLEVNSGTLIF
;
A
#
# COMPACT_ATOMS: atom_id res chain seq x y z
N MET A 1 -55.28 24.71 48.91
CA MET A 1 -54.09 23.86 49.17
C MET A 1 -53.86 22.74 48.16
N LYS A 2 -54.90 22.01 47.67
CA LYS A 2 -54.73 20.93 46.67
C LYS A 2 -54.13 21.38 45.31
N LYS A 3 -54.46 22.58 44.82
CA LYS A 3 -53.94 23.13 43.55
C LYS A 3 -52.48 23.64 43.64
N MET A 4 -52.00 23.97 44.84
CA MET A 4 -50.61 24.42 45.04
C MET A 4 -49.63 23.24 45.16
N ILE A 5 -50.05 22.12 45.75
CA ILE A 5 -49.22 20.91 45.83
C ILE A 5 -48.96 20.32 44.44
N SER A 6 -49.98 20.35 43.56
CA SER A 6 -49.85 19.89 42.17
C SER A 6 -48.87 20.74 41.35
N ALA A 7 -48.88 22.06 41.53
CA ALA A 7 -47.96 22.96 40.83
C ALA A 7 -46.49 22.77 41.26
N ILE A 8 -46.23 22.49 42.54
CA ILE A 8 -44.87 22.23 43.06
C ILE A 8 -44.34 20.90 42.52
N MET A 9 -45.15 19.83 42.49
CA MET A 9 -44.76 18.54 41.92
C MET A 9 -44.44 18.62 40.41
N ALA A 10 -45.19 19.41 39.63
CA ALA A 10 -44.94 19.59 38.21
C ALA A 10 -43.60 20.31 37.93
N ILE A 11 -43.22 21.27 38.78
CA ILE A 11 -41.94 22.00 38.68
C ILE A 11 -40.75 21.08 39.03
N CYS A 12 -40.89 20.23 40.05
CA CYS A 12 -39.86 19.26 40.42
C CYS A 12 -39.57 18.25 39.30
N ILE A 13 -40.59 17.83 38.55
CA ILE A 13 -40.44 16.87 37.44
C ILE A 13 -39.77 17.54 36.22
N MET A 14 -40.05 18.83 35.98
CA MET A 14 -39.46 19.60 34.87
C MET A 14 -37.96 19.91 35.08
N MET A 15 -37.50 20.04 36.33
CA MET A 15 -36.06 20.21 36.63
C MET A 15 -35.24 18.93 36.46
N CYS A 16 -35.86 17.75 36.59
CA CYS A 16 -35.17 16.46 36.41
C CYS A 16 -34.88 16.10 34.95
N SER A 17 -35.38 16.87 33.97
CA SER A 17 -35.22 16.58 32.53
C SER A 17 -34.10 17.37 31.85
N LEU A 18 -33.39 18.24 32.58
CA LEU A 18 -32.17 18.89 32.10
C LEU A 18 -31.01 17.90 32.17
N SER A 19 -30.97 16.99 31.20
CA SER A 19 -29.88 16.06 30.99
C SER A 19 -28.59 16.84 30.67
N MET A 20 -27.61 16.75 31.58
CA MET A 20 -26.27 17.26 31.33
C MET A 20 -25.68 16.51 30.13
N SER A 21 -25.30 17.22 29.08
CA SER A 21 -24.55 16.63 27.97
C SER A 21 -23.13 16.33 28.46
N VAL A 22 -22.82 15.05 28.71
CA VAL A 22 -21.43 14.59 28.88
C VAL A 22 -20.84 14.44 27.49
N SER A 23 -19.77 15.19 27.20
CA SER A 23 -18.92 14.90 26.05
C SER A 23 -17.73 14.09 26.52
N ALA A 24 -17.47 12.97 25.86
CA ALA A 24 -16.16 12.32 25.96
C ALA A 24 -15.21 13.13 25.10
N ASN A 25 -14.20 13.75 25.72
CA ASN A 25 -13.08 14.29 24.95
C ASN A 25 -12.39 13.09 24.31
N SER A 26 -12.30 13.05 22.98
CA SER A 26 -11.55 12.03 22.27
C SER A 26 -10.17 11.88 22.90
N VAL A 27 -9.81 10.64 23.23
CA VAL A 27 -8.46 10.28 23.63
C VAL A 27 -7.53 10.78 22.53
N ILE A 28 -6.50 11.54 22.89
CA ILE A 28 -5.41 11.87 21.98
C ILE A 28 -4.88 10.52 21.48
N ASP A 29 -5.09 10.21 20.21
CA ASP A 29 -4.46 9.06 19.56
C ASP A 29 -2.97 9.24 19.76
N TYR A 30 -2.40 8.45 20.67
CA TYR A 30 -0.96 8.33 20.76
C TYR A 30 -0.58 7.64 19.46
N VAL A 31 -0.07 8.41 18.49
CA VAL A 31 0.51 7.85 17.28
C VAL A 31 1.70 7.02 17.74
N GLU A 32 1.47 5.73 17.92
CA GLU A 32 2.53 4.78 18.17
C GLU A 32 3.51 4.91 17.00
N PRO A 33 4.80 5.23 17.22
CA PRO A 33 5.75 5.29 16.12
C PRO A 33 5.76 3.91 15.47
N GLY A 34 5.24 3.84 14.24
CA GLY A 34 5.11 2.60 13.49
C GLY A 34 6.47 1.91 13.40
N ILE A 35 6.50 0.61 13.68
CA ILE A 35 7.69 -0.21 13.47
C ILE A 35 7.85 -0.37 11.96
N GLU A 36 8.70 0.45 11.35
CA GLU A 36 9.07 0.31 9.94
C GLU A 36 10.22 -0.69 9.77
N LEU A 37 10.11 -1.56 8.76
CA LEU A 37 11.18 -2.46 8.36
C LEU A 37 12.38 -1.63 7.90
N MET A 38 13.49 -1.69 8.65
CA MET A 38 14.72 -0.98 8.29
C MET A 38 15.62 -1.86 7.42
N TYR A 39 15.61 -1.62 6.11
CA TYR A 39 16.55 -2.25 5.18
C TYR A 39 17.97 -1.69 5.36
N LEU A 40 18.98 -2.56 5.38
CA LEU A 40 20.40 -2.27 5.49
C LEU A 40 21.02 -1.81 4.16
N TYR A 41 20.57 -2.36 3.03
CA TYR A 41 21.16 -2.09 1.71
C TYR A 41 20.19 -1.42 0.75
N THR A 42 18.88 -1.56 0.99
CA THR A 42 17.83 -1.02 0.13
C THR A 42 17.34 0.32 0.65
N ASP A 43 17.14 1.27 -0.27
CA ASP A 43 16.57 2.58 0.01
C ASP A 43 15.11 2.64 -0.44
N ASN A 44 14.84 2.26 -1.69
CA ASN A 44 13.48 2.19 -2.22
C ASN A 44 13.37 1.11 -3.30
N VAL A 45 12.21 0.45 -3.35
CA VAL A 45 11.77 -0.36 -4.49
C VAL A 45 10.35 0.04 -4.81
N SER A 46 10.08 0.32 -6.07
CA SER A 46 8.72 0.62 -6.55
C SER A 46 8.46 -0.06 -7.88
N THR A 47 7.22 -0.49 -8.08
CA THR A 47 6.76 -1.08 -9.34
C THR A 47 5.39 -0.53 -9.72
N SER A 48 5.12 -0.44 -11.02
CA SER A 48 3.87 0.08 -11.54
C SER A 48 3.46 -0.61 -12.83
N VAL A 49 2.15 -0.69 -13.03
CA VAL A 49 1.48 -1.17 -14.23
C VAL A 49 0.50 -0.10 -14.69
N TYR A 50 0.45 0.17 -15.99
CA TYR A 50 -0.47 1.15 -16.56
C TYR A 50 -0.78 0.84 -18.03
N ARG A 51 -1.90 1.37 -18.52
CA ARG A 51 -2.28 1.24 -19.92
C ARG A 51 -1.45 2.17 -20.80
N SER A 52 -0.94 1.66 -21.91
CA SER A 52 -0.22 2.42 -22.93
C SER A 52 -0.79 2.08 -24.31
N GLY A 53 -1.77 2.87 -24.76
CA GLY A 53 -2.49 2.62 -26.01
C GLY A 53 -3.27 1.29 -25.97
N SER A 54 -2.92 0.37 -26.89
CA SER A 54 -3.45 -1.00 -26.97
C SER A 54 -2.65 -2.03 -26.18
N ASN A 55 -1.65 -1.59 -25.40
CA ASN A 55 -0.73 -2.46 -24.67
C ASN A 55 -0.76 -2.12 -23.17
N ILE A 56 -0.26 -3.04 -22.36
CA ILE A 56 0.12 -2.76 -20.98
C ILE A 56 1.57 -2.33 -20.97
N ALA A 57 1.91 -1.28 -20.23
CA ALA A 57 3.27 -0.93 -19.90
C ALA A 57 3.51 -1.14 -18.41
N TYR A 58 4.68 -1.63 -18.06
CA TYR A 58 5.03 -1.92 -16.68
C TYR A 58 6.51 -1.68 -16.43
N LYS A 59 6.85 -1.29 -15.20
CA LYS A 59 8.21 -0.86 -14.84
C LYS A 59 8.49 -1.04 -13.35
N CYS A 60 9.78 -1.18 -13.03
CA CYS A 60 10.29 -1.19 -11.67
C CYS A 60 11.53 -0.29 -11.56
N ASP A 61 11.58 0.51 -10.50
CA ASP A 61 12.77 1.26 -10.07
C ASP A 61 13.21 0.74 -8.70
N ALA A 62 14.52 0.51 -8.58
CA ALA A 62 15.15 0.07 -7.33
C ALA A 62 16.38 0.93 -7.04
N LYS A 63 16.44 1.42 -5.80
CA LYS A 63 17.53 2.23 -5.25
C LYS A 63 18.14 1.53 -4.04
N GLY A 64 19.46 1.42 -4.05
CA GLY A 64 20.25 0.95 -2.94
C GLY A 64 20.92 2.09 -2.17
N LYS A 65 21.16 1.86 -0.88
CA LYS A 65 21.98 2.71 0.01
C LYS A 65 23.43 2.76 -0.46
N SER A 66 24.26 3.59 0.17
CA SER A 66 25.68 3.80 -0.19
C SER A 66 26.53 2.53 -0.23
N THR A 67 26.12 1.52 0.54
CA THR A 67 26.77 0.21 0.61
C THR A 67 26.35 -0.75 -0.51
N ALA A 68 25.31 -0.42 -1.29
CA ALA A 68 24.86 -1.28 -2.37
C ALA A 68 25.89 -1.31 -3.52
N THR A 69 26.12 -2.50 -4.04
CA THR A 69 27.15 -2.83 -5.03
C THR A 69 26.56 -3.39 -6.32
N LYS A 70 25.41 -4.05 -6.23
CA LYS A 70 24.67 -4.62 -7.35
C LYS A 70 23.19 -4.63 -7.04
N ILE A 71 22.35 -4.45 -8.05
CA ILE A 71 20.91 -4.66 -7.97
C ILE A 71 20.50 -5.63 -9.09
N SER A 72 19.62 -6.58 -8.77
CA SER A 72 18.99 -7.47 -9.74
C SER A 72 17.47 -7.44 -9.57
N ILE A 73 16.74 -7.20 -10.65
CA ILE A 73 15.29 -7.08 -10.71
C ILE A 73 14.76 -8.19 -11.62
N TYR A 74 13.76 -8.93 -11.14
CA TYR A 74 12.88 -9.76 -11.94
C TYR A 74 11.48 -9.17 -11.81
N LEU A 75 10.97 -8.59 -12.89
CA LEU A 75 9.69 -7.91 -12.92
C LEU A 75 8.70 -8.74 -13.73
N TYR A 76 7.77 -9.39 -13.04
CA TYR A 76 6.72 -10.19 -13.64
C TYR A 76 5.48 -9.34 -13.89
N LEU A 77 4.88 -9.47 -15.07
CA LEU A 77 3.50 -9.09 -15.30
C LEU A 77 2.61 -10.29 -14.99
N GLN A 78 1.60 -10.08 -14.15
CA GLN A 78 0.67 -11.11 -13.73
C GLN A 78 -0.74 -10.79 -14.22
N GLU A 79 -1.46 -11.81 -14.66
CA GLU A 79 -2.89 -11.76 -14.96
C GLU A 79 -3.68 -12.55 -13.89
N TYR A 80 -4.82 -12.00 -13.45
CA TYR A 80 -5.72 -12.69 -12.55
C TYR A 80 -6.75 -13.51 -13.31
N SER A 81 -6.78 -14.82 -13.06
CA SER A 81 -7.74 -15.76 -13.65
C SER A 81 -8.07 -16.86 -12.66
N ASN A 82 -9.33 -17.32 -12.63
CA ASN A 82 -9.78 -18.45 -11.79
C ASN A 82 -9.40 -18.35 -10.30
N GLY A 83 -9.40 -17.15 -9.73
CA GLY A 83 -9.08 -16.95 -8.31
C GLY A 83 -7.59 -16.78 -7.99
N ALA A 84 -6.71 -16.83 -8.99
CA ALA A 84 -5.26 -16.78 -8.79
C ALA A 84 -4.57 -15.82 -9.76
N TRP A 85 -3.41 -15.32 -9.34
CA TRP A 85 -2.49 -14.58 -10.20
C TRP A 85 -1.54 -15.55 -10.89
N SER A 86 -1.26 -15.32 -12.18
CA SER A 86 -0.31 -16.11 -12.96
C SER A 86 0.57 -15.20 -13.80
N ASN A 87 1.85 -15.55 -13.91
CA ASN A 87 2.82 -14.77 -14.69
C ASN A 87 2.50 -14.94 -16.19
N VAL A 88 2.32 -13.83 -16.89
CA VAL A 88 2.10 -13.78 -18.35
C VAL A 88 3.29 -13.18 -19.11
N ASP A 89 4.15 -12.43 -18.41
CA ASP A 89 5.37 -11.87 -18.97
C ASP A 89 6.43 -11.64 -17.87
N VAL A 90 7.69 -11.51 -18.26
CA VAL A 90 8.80 -11.18 -17.36
C VAL A 90 9.89 -10.38 -18.06
N VAL A 91 10.34 -9.32 -17.41
CA VAL A 91 11.55 -8.58 -17.79
C VAL A 91 12.55 -8.60 -16.65
N THR A 92 13.83 -8.79 -16.96
CA THR A 92 14.90 -8.85 -15.94
C THR A 92 15.96 -7.80 -16.19
N LYS A 93 16.60 -7.33 -15.11
CA LYS A 93 17.71 -6.38 -15.17
C LYS A 93 18.69 -6.62 -14.05
N ALA A 94 19.98 -6.67 -14.37
CA ALA A 94 21.06 -6.62 -13.38
C ALA A 94 21.99 -5.45 -13.69
N VAL A 95 22.39 -4.72 -12.65
CA VAL A 95 23.31 -3.58 -12.74
C VAL A 95 24.30 -3.65 -11.59
N ASN A 96 25.60 -3.50 -11.90
CA ASN A 96 26.62 -3.24 -10.88
C ASN A 96 26.55 -1.76 -10.50
N GLY A 97 25.95 -1.47 -9.35
CA GLY A 97 25.65 -0.12 -8.91
C GLY A 97 24.49 -0.08 -7.94
N ARG A 98 24.07 1.16 -7.64
CA ARG A 98 23.08 1.48 -6.60
C ARG A 98 21.70 1.85 -7.14
N SER A 99 21.51 1.75 -8.44
CA SER A 99 20.26 2.12 -9.11
C SER A 99 20.02 1.18 -10.28
N ALA A 100 18.82 0.63 -10.34
CA ALA A 100 18.37 -0.16 -11.47
C ALA A 100 16.95 0.27 -11.84
N TYR A 101 16.71 0.36 -13.14
CA TYR A 101 15.42 0.63 -13.74
C TYR A 101 15.19 -0.38 -14.85
N VAL A 102 13.98 -0.94 -14.90
CA VAL A 102 13.55 -1.84 -15.98
C VAL A 102 12.10 -1.54 -16.32
N SER A 103 11.77 -1.65 -17.60
CA SER A 103 10.41 -1.48 -18.10
C SER A 103 10.21 -2.33 -19.33
N ASP A 104 8.97 -2.74 -19.56
CA ASP A 104 8.57 -3.43 -20.78
C ASP A 104 7.10 -3.12 -21.14
N THR A 105 6.67 -3.62 -22.30
CA THR A 105 5.30 -3.52 -22.79
C THR A 105 4.75 -4.87 -23.24
N TYR A 106 3.54 -5.19 -22.81
CA TYR A 106 2.83 -6.42 -23.15
C TYR A 106 1.65 -6.13 -24.08
N SER A 107 1.69 -6.66 -25.30
CA SER A 107 0.71 -6.39 -26.36
C SER A 107 -0.45 -7.40 -26.43
N SER A 108 -0.36 -8.52 -25.71
CA SER A 108 -1.36 -9.60 -25.74
C SER A 108 -2.40 -9.49 -24.63
N ALA A 109 -2.61 -8.28 -24.10
CA ALA A 109 -3.53 -8.03 -23.02
C ALA A 109 -4.98 -8.13 -23.49
N VAL A 110 -5.83 -8.77 -22.68
CA VAL A 110 -7.24 -9.00 -22.98
C VAL A 110 -8.09 -8.01 -22.22
N SER A 111 -8.97 -7.29 -22.92
CA SER A 111 -9.84 -6.29 -22.29
C SER A 111 -10.80 -6.94 -21.27
N GLY A 112 -11.04 -6.24 -20.16
CA GLY A 112 -11.81 -6.69 -19.02
C GLY A 112 -11.02 -7.53 -18.01
N ARG A 113 -9.77 -7.93 -18.33
CA ARG A 113 -8.93 -8.70 -17.40
C ARG A 113 -8.13 -7.80 -16.45
N LYS A 114 -7.77 -8.38 -15.31
CA LYS A 114 -6.99 -7.71 -14.25
C LYS A 114 -5.53 -8.09 -14.36
N TYR A 115 -4.67 -7.09 -14.29
CA TYR A 115 -3.22 -7.22 -14.36
C TYR A 115 -2.54 -6.51 -13.19
N ARG A 116 -1.41 -7.03 -12.71
CA ARG A 116 -0.52 -6.37 -11.75
C ARG A 116 0.93 -6.73 -12.07
N THR A 117 1.89 -5.99 -11.53
CA THR A 117 3.27 -6.46 -11.48
C THR A 117 3.60 -7.10 -10.15
N GLU A 118 4.48 -8.08 -10.17
CA GLU A 118 5.19 -8.61 -9.01
C GLU A 118 6.69 -8.46 -9.28
N ALA A 119 7.37 -7.65 -8.48
CA ALA A 119 8.81 -7.37 -8.61
C ALA A 119 9.58 -8.12 -7.52
N HIS A 120 10.54 -8.94 -7.93
CA HIS A 120 11.49 -9.64 -7.07
C HIS A 120 12.83 -8.93 -7.21
N VAL A 121 13.27 -8.25 -6.16
CA VAL A 121 14.45 -7.38 -6.18
C VAL A 121 15.49 -7.86 -5.18
N TYR A 122 16.72 -8.00 -5.67
CA TYR A 122 17.89 -8.35 -4.89
C TYR A 122 18.85 -7.17 -4.85
N VAL A 123 19.11 -6.61 -3.67
CA VAL A 123 20.05 -5.51 -3.45
C VAL A 123 21.26 -6.03 -2.70
N TYR A 124 22.42 -6.00 -3.34
CA TYR A 124 23.64 -6.62 -2.83
C TYR A 124 24.59 -5.61 -2.19
N SER A 125 25.28 -6.01 -1.13
CA SER A 125 26.48 -5.36 -0.60
C SER A 125 27.61 -6.40 -0.58
N GLY A 126 28.46 -6.37 -1.60
CA GLY A 126 29.42 -7.44 -1.86
C GLY A 126 28.72 -8.76 -2.17
N SER A 127 28.98 -9.80 -1.38
CA SER A 127 28.36 -11.13 -1.51
C SER A 127 27.04 -11.29 -0.76
N LYS A 128 26.67 -10.35 0.11
CA LYS A 128 25.41 -10.37 0.87
C LYS A 128 24.32 -9.66 0.09
N TYR A 129 23.05 -10.00 0.34
CA TYR A 129 21.92 -9.32 -0.28
C TYR A 129 20.70 -9.21 0.63
N GLU A 130 19.83 -8.27 0.29
CA GLU A 130 18.43 -8.20 0.71
C GLU A 130 17.53 -8.61 -0.44
N TYR A 131 16.45 -9.31 -0.11
CA TYR A 131 15.39 -9.67 -1.05
C TYR A 131 14.12 -8.90 -0.69
N LEU A 132 13.50 -8.30 -1.70
CA LEU A 132 12.22 -7.62 -1.58
C LEU A 132 11.27 -8.13 -2.65
N GLU A 133 10.03 -8.39 -2.25
CA GLU A 133 8.93 -8.69 -3.14
C GLU A 133 7.91 -7.55 -3.07
N VAL A 134 7.67 -6.88 -4.18
CA VAL A 134 6.79 -5.71 -4.24
C VAL A 134 5.77 -5.89 -5.34
N ASN A 135 4.50 -5.75 -4.99
CA ASN A 135 3.39 -5.78 -5.94
C ASN A 135 2.95 -4.35 -6.29
N SER A 136 2.49 -4.13 -7.52
CA SER A 136 1.77 -2.90 -7.86
C SER A 136 0.31 -2.96 -7.42
N GLY A 137 -0.40 -1.84 -7.59
CA GLY A 137 -1.85 -1.88 -7.72
C GLY A 137 -2.32 -2.74 -8.90
N THR A 138 -3.64 -2.97 -8.98
CA THR A 138 -4.26 -3.72 -10.07
C THR A 138 -4.75 -2.79 -11.17
N LEU A 139 -4.38 -3.08 -12.42
CA LEU A 139 -4.95 -2.48 -13.63
C LEU A 139 -6.07 -3.37 -14.16
N ILE A 140 -7.22 -2.79 -14.49
CA ILE A 140 -8.21 -3.44 -15.36
C ILE A 140 -7.92 -2.94 -16.77
N PHE A 141 -7.54 -3.85 -17.68
CA PHE A 141 -7.17 -3.52 -19.05
C PHE A 141 -8.39 -3.37 -19.95
#